data_AF-A0A8C8B5N5-F1
#
_entry.id   AF-A0A8C8B5N5-F1
#
_cell.length_a   1.000
_cell.length_b   1.000
_cell.length_c   1.000
_cell.angle_alpha   90.00
_cell.angle_beta   90.00
_cell.angle_gamma   90.00
#
_symmetry.space_group_name_H-M   'P 1'
#
loop_
_entity.id
_entity.type
_entity.pdbx_description
1 polymer ?
#
loop_
_entity_poly.entity_id
_entity_poly.type
_entity_poly.pdbx_seq_one_letter_code
_entity_poly.pdbx_strand_id
1 'polypeptide(L)'
;MLEQQEQADRGVQIMRTYTPKELREFLENHQQKSGEGILAWVLQAWDSGAASINSLVGEKDLLNPIANADQIQRGYAQLQNIRGPDGGDIIAPTLYEWLCAAVLTAYAEPVKLVSSLTNWCTMKEGINLARQMGMAHALVTGSNPDRVAAMRSIKMQFLRGAPASLKPLVIPAVTNDKGNVGALADTLRETGAVISRPSVQVVNKGKPEKTKGVTARVTRKQMWNDLVQASIPQSEIDGITTSEVFRRWQKLALTQKANHPWPHHQLRTHPPSCLPPQGKSLLGKRQNIRNEGLAGPPKLSLTVRGTDTLMFL
;
A
#
# COMPACT_ATOMS: atom_id res chain seq x y z
N MET A 1 -27.40 -22.04 34.70
CA MET A 1 -27.45 -20.71 35.34
C MET A 1 -26.18 -19.90 35.12
N LEU A 2 -24.98 -20.49 35.10
CA LEU A 2 -23.74 -19.76 34.76
C LEU A 2 -23.68 -19.24 33.32
N GLU A 3 -24.32 -19.91 32.36
CA GLU A 3 -24.40 -19.46 30.96
C GLU A 3 -25.35 -18.26 30.72
N GLN A 4 -26.25 -17.95 31.66
CA GLN A 4 -27.11 -16.76 31.55
C GLN A 4 -26.45 -15.50 32.13
N GLN A 5 -25.44 -15.65 32.98
CA GLN A 5 -24.69 -14.52 33.54
C GLN A 5 -23.58 -14.05 32.60
N GLU A 6 -22.96 -14.96 31.83
CA GLU A 6 -21.94 -14.63 30.83
C GLU A 6 -22.54 -14.02 29.54
N GLN A 7 -23.86 -14.22 29.32
CA GLN A 7 -24.61 -13.55 28.26
C GLN A 7 -24.97 -12.09 28.64
N ALA A 8 -25.04 -11.77 29.94
CA ALA A 8 -25.44 -10.45 30.43
C ALA A 8 -24.28 -9.44 30.47
N ASP A 9 -23.03 -9.91 30.35
CA ASP A 9 -21.82 -9.07 30.33
C ASP A 9 -21.34 -8.73 28.90
N ARG A 10 -22.08 -9.19 27.88
CA ARG A 10 -21.89 -8.76 26.49
C ARG A 10 -22.49 -7.37 26.27
N GLY A 11 -21.75 -6.38 26.76
CA GLY A 11 -21.83 -5.01 26.30
C GLY A 11 -23.04 -4.27 26.83
N VAL A 12 -22.89 -3.66 28.01
CA VAL A 12 -23.50 -2.34 28.20
C VAL A 12 -22.91 -1.46 27.09
N GLN A 13 -23.58 -1.41 25.94
CA GLN A 13 -23.37 -0.38 24.94
C GLN A 13 -23.70 0.92 25.67
N ILE A 14 -22.68 1.60 26.15
CA ILE A 14 -22.84 2.93 26.71
C ILE A 14 -23.21 3.81 25.51
N MET A 15 -24.52 3.94 25.27
CA MET A 15 -25.11 4.92 24.37
C MET A 15 -24.76 6.29 24.93
N ARG A 16 -23.57 6.76 24.59
CA ARG A 16 -23.10 8.10 24.89
C ARG A 16 -23.38 8.95 23.66
N THR A 17 -24.17 10.00 23.84
CA THR A 17 -24.24 11.07 22.85
C THR A 17 -22.91 11.81 22.86
N TYR A 18 -22.29 11.98 21.70
CA TYR A 18 -21.04 12.69 21.60
C TYR A 18 -21.27 14.20 21.63
N THR A 19 -20.33 14.91 22.22
CA THR A 19 -20.30 16.36 22.10
C THR A 19 -19.94 16.78 20.67
N PRO A 20 -20.36 17.98 20.21
CA PRO A 20 -19.93 18.51 18.91
C PRO A 20 -18.42 18.58 18.73
N LYS A 21 -17.66 18.70 19.83
CA LYS A 21 -16.20 18.68 19.83
C LYS A 21 -15.66 17.28 19.52
N GLU A 22 -16.17 16.25 20.19
CA GLU A 22 -15.76 14.86 19.95
C GLU A 22 -16.08 14.42 18.52
N LEU A 23 -17.27 14.80 18.01
CA LEU A 23 -17.63 14.52 16.61
C LEU A 23 -16.67 15.18 15.62
N ARG A 24 -16.21 16.41 15.91
CA ARG A 24 -15.19 17.10 15.11
C ARG A 24 -13.84 16.38 15.18
N GLU A 25 -13.41 15.95 16.36
CA GLU A 25 -12.17 15.17 16.52
C GLU A 25 -12.25 13.85 15.75
N PHE A 26 -13.40 13.18 15.74
CA PHE A 26 -13.60 11.98 14.93
C PHE A 26 -13.48 12.26 13.45
N LEU A 27 -14.09 13.34 12.96
CA LEU A 27 -13.93 13.79 11.58
C LEU A 27 -12.45 14.01 11.24
N GLU A 28 -11.73 14.79 12.03
CA GLU A 28 -10.32 15.10 11.77
C GLU A 28 -9.44 13.83 11.73
N ASN A 29 -9.72 12.86 12.60
CA ASN A 29 -8.93 11.63 12.70
C ASN A 29 -9.25 10.59 11.60
N HIS A 30 -10.49 10.60 11.10
CA HIS A 30 -10.98 9.57 10.18
C HIS A 30 -11.32 10.12 8.79
N GLN A 31 -11.09 11.41 8.53
CA GLN A 31 -11.30 11.99 7.21
C GLN A 31 -10.33 11.41 6.19
N GLN A 32 -10.86 11.07 5.02
CA GLN A 32 -10.08 10.62 3.88
C GLN A 32 -9.09 11.70 3.49
N LYS A 33 -7.81 11.32 3.34
CA LYS A 33 -6.78 12.26 2.88
C LYS A 33 -6.91 12.49 1.38
N SER A 34 -6.46 13.66 0.92
CA SER A 34 -6.44 13.96 -0.51
C SER A 34 -5.57 12.95 -1.27
N GLY A 35 -6.12 12.34 -2.32
CA GLY A 35 -5.46 11.30 -3.11
C GLY A 35 -5.40 9.90 -2.46
N GLU A 36 -5.97 9.71 -1.27
CA GLU A 36 -6.02 8.41 -0.60
C GLU A 36 -7.05 7.49 -1.25
N GLY A 37 -6.66 6.25 -1.53
CA GLY A 37 -7.59 5.23 -2.05
C GLY A 37 -8.63 4.82 -1.00
N ILE A 38 -9.84 4.48 -1.44
CA ILE A 38 -10.98 4.16 -0.56
C ILE A 38 -10.65 3.01 0.41
N LEU A 39 -10.05 1.93 -0.10
CA LEU A 39 -9.69 0.77 0.75
C LEU A 39 -8.59 1.12 1.77
N ALA A 40 -7.63 1.96 1.38
CA ALA A 40 -6.60 2.45 2.31
C ALA A 40 -7.20 3.31 3.41
N TRP A 41 -8.12 4.21 3.04
CA TRP A 41 -8.83 5.08 3.96
C TRP A 41 -9.69 4.30 4.97
N VAL A 42 -10.54 3.37 4.51
CA VAL A 42 -11.38 2.57 5.42
C VAL A 42 -10.51 1.68 6.33
N LEU A 43 -9.40 1.14 5.82
CA LEU A 43 -8.42 0.42 6.64
C LEU A 43 -7.75 1.33 7.68
N GLN A 44 -7.42 2.57 7.34
CA GLN A 44 -6.87 3.54 8.29
C GLN A 44 -7.91 3.92 9.35
N ALA A 45 -9.19 4.05 8.99
CA ALA A 45 -10.25 4.27 9.95
C ALA A 45 -10.40 3.08 10.90
N TRP A 46 -10.35 1.85 10.38
CA TRP A 46 -10.31 0.63 11.19
C TRP A 46 -9.13 0.63 12.18
N ASP A 47 -7.92 0.88 11.70
CA ASP A 47 -6.70 0.92 12.52
C ASP A 47 -6.74 2.03 13.59
N SER A 48 -7.47 3.12 13.32
CA SER A 48 -7.68 4.23 14.25
C SER A 48 -8.78 3.96 15.28
N GLY A 49 -9.41 2.78 15.25
CA GLY A 49 -10.42 2.39 16.21
C GLY A 49 -11.85 2.81 15.88
N ALA A 50 -12.17 3.10 14.61
CA ALA A 50 -13.54 3.45 14.18
C ALA A 50 -14.61 2.39 14.57
N ALA A 51 -14.20 1.13 14.74
CA ALA A 51 -15.07 0.04 15.20
C ALA A 51 -15.45 0.13 16.70
N SER A 52 -14.86 1.06 17.45
CA SER A 52 -15.16 1.31 18.88
C SER A 52 -15.94 2.61 19.11
N ILE A 53 -16.26 3.35 18.03
CA ILE A 53 -16.97 4.63 18.09
C ILE A 53 -18.43 4.38 17.69
N ASN A 54 -19.30 4.13 18.65
CA ASN A 54 -20.74 3.93 18.40
C ASN A 54 -21.45 5.26 18.26
N SER A 55 -22.14 5.50 17.14
CA SER A 55 -22.86 6.75 16.88
C SER A 55 -24.33 6.50 16.66
N LEU A 56 -25.17 7.42 17.15
CA LEU A 56 -26.60 7.42 16.87
C LEU A 56 -26.86 7.82 15.42
N VAL A 57 -27.99 7.37 14.86
CA VAL A 57 -28.41 7.73 13.50
C VAL A 57 -28.44 9.25 13.28
N GLY A 58 -28.84 10.04 14.28
CA GLY A 58 -28.85 11.51 14.19
C GLY A 58 -27.47 12.17 14.19
N GLU A 59 -26.44 11.49 14.71
CA GLU A 59 -25.05 11.98 14.70
C GLU A 59 -24.36 11.68 13.36
N LYS A 60 -24.93 10.76 12.58
CA LYS A 60 -24.43 10.34 11.26
C LYS A 60 -24.16 11.54 10.36
N ASP A 61 -25.12 12.46 10.22
CA ASP A 61 -25.04 13.57 9.27
C ASP A 61 -23.91 14.56 9.62
N LEU A 62 -23.51 14.63 10.89
CA LEU A 62 -22.38 15.44 11.33
C LEU A 62 -21.04 14.82 10.90
N LEU A 63 -21.01 13.55 10.53
CA LEU A 63 -19.83 12.83 10.04
C LEU A 63 -19.77 12.76 8.50
N ASN A 64 -20.69 13.39 7.78
CA ASN A 64 -20.76 13.34 6.32
C ASN A 64 -19.51 13.87 5.56
N PRO A 65 -18.74 14.88 6.03
CA PRO A 65 -17.55 15.34 5.30
C PRO A 65 -16.32 14.41 5.44
N ILE A 66 -16.50 13.19 5.94
CA ILE A 66 -15.43 12.23 6.20
C ILE A 66 -14.82 11.62 4.94
N ALA A 67 -15.56 11.58 3.82
CA ALA A 67 -15.08 11.08 2.54
C ALA A 67 -14.82 12.22 1.55
N ASN A 68 -13.78 12.12 0.73
CA ASN A 68 -13.54 13.03 -0.39
C ASN A 68 -14.27 12.61 -1.67
N ALA A 69 -14.66 11.33 -1.77
CA ALA A 69 -15.35 10.82 -2.93
C ALA A 69 -16.85 11.15 -2.89
N ASP A 70 -17.34 11.97 -3.83
CA ASP A 70 -18.76 12.34 -3.96
C ASP A 70 -19.71 11.14 -3.96
N GLN A 71 -19.27 10.01 -4.53
CA GLN A 71 -20.08 8.80 -4.57
C GLN A 71 -20.29 8.19 -3.18
N ILE A 72 -19.27 8.24 -2.31
CA ILE A 72 -19.36 7.78 -0.93
C ILE A 72 -20.20 8.77 -0.11
N GLN A 73 -20.01 10.08 -0.29
CA GLN A 73 -20.86 11.08 0.37
C GLN A 73 -22.35 10.91 0.03
N ARG A 74 -22.66 10.65 -1.26
CA ARG A 74 -24.04 10.35 -1.68
C ARG A 74 -24.56 9.04 -1.08
N GLY A 75 -23.74 7.99 -1.08
CA GLY A 75 -24.10 6.72 -0.43
C GLY A 75 -24.39 6.92 1.06
N TYR A 76 -23.52 7.66 1.74
CA TYR A 76 -23.65 8.01 3.15
C TYR A 76 -24.94 8.80 3.43
N ALA A 77 -25.28 9.79 2.60
CA ALA A 77 -26.51 10.57 2.72
C ALA A 77 -27.80 9.72 2.53
N GLN A 78 -27.75 8.66 1.73
CA GLN A 78 -28.89 7.77 1.48
C GLN A 78 -29.15 6.77 2.63
N LEU A 79 -28.16 6.51 3.48
CA LEU A 79 -28.34 5.57 4.58
C LEU A 79 -29.25 6.17 5.66
N GLN A 80 -30.36 5.48 5.94
CA GLN A 80 -31.24 5.81 7.06
C GLN A 80 -30.88 5.01 8.30
N ASN A 81 -30.70 3.69 8.15
CA ASN A 81 -30.28 2.77 9.21
C ASN A 81 -29.24 1.79 8.64
N ILE A 82 -28.55 1.07 9.53
CA ILE A 82 -27.71 -0.08 9.17
C ILE A 82 -28.39 -1.33 9.70
N ARG A 83 -28.48 -2.37 8.87
CA ARG A 83 -29.03 -3.66 9.30
C ARG A 83 -27.96 -4.60 9.81
N GLY A 84 -28.26 -5.27 10.91
CA GLY A 84 -27.44 -6.32 11.49
C GLY A 84 -27.58 -7.65 10.72
N PRO A 85 -26.79 -8.66 11.12
CA PRO A 85 -26.83 -9.99 10.51
C PRO A 85 -28.19 -10.70 10.64
N ASP A 86 -28.97 -10.34 11.65
CA ASP A 86 -30.33 -10.82 11.93
C ASP A 86 -31.41 -10.08 11.11
N GLY A 87 -31.01 -9.08 10.30
CA GLY A 87 -31.89 -8.25 9.49
C GLY A 87 -32.57 -7.13 10.26
N GLY A 88 -32.34 -7.02 11.57
CA GLY A 88 -32.83 -5.92 12.41
C GLY A 88 -31.99 -4.65 12.25
N ASP A 89 -32.56 -3.50 12.57
CA ASP A 89 -31.82 -2.24 12.56
C ASP A 89 -30.85 -2.18 13.76
N ILE A 90 -29.60 -1.82 13.49
CA ILE A 90 -28.58 -1.58 14.51
C ILE A 90 -28.86 -0.22 15.14
N ILE A 91 -29.13 -0.21 16.45
CA ILE A 91 -29.55 0.99 17.19
C ILE A 91 -28.42 2.03 17.28
N ALA A 92 -27.18 1.58 17.48
CA ALA A 92 -26.00 2.45 17.59
C ALA A 92 -24.84 1.89 16.76
N PRO A 93 -24.90 2.03 15.42
CA PRO A 93 -23.84 1.52 14.56
C PRO A 93 -22.53 2.27 14.83
N THR A 94 -21.44 1.54 14.71
CA THR A 94 -20.09 2.08 14.81
C THR A 94 -19.77 2.97 13.60
N LEU A 95 -18.84 3.91 13.76
CA LEU A 95 -18.32 4.69 12.65
C LEU A 95 -17.82 3.78 11.52
N TYR A 96 -17.15 2.68 11.88
CA TYR A 96 -16.71 1.70 10.89
C TYR A 96 -17.88 1.09 10.09
N GLU A 97 -18.97 0.71 10.75
CA GLU A 97 -20.16 0.18 10.07
C GLU A 97 -20.79 1.22 9.14
N TRP A 98 -20.88 2.49 9.56
CA TRP A 98 -21.34 3.59 8.70
C TRP A 98 -20.46 3.76 7.46
N LEU A 99 -19.14 3.73 7.61
CA LEU A 99 -18.20 3.82 6.50
C LEU A 99 -18.35 2.62 5.56
N CYS A 100 -18.48 1.41 6.09
CA CYS A 100 -18.67 0.19 5.29
C CYS A 100 -19.97 0.25 4.49
N ALA A 101 -21.07 0.61 5.15
CA ALA A 101 -22.38 0.75 4.52
C ALA A 101 -22.34 1.79 3.39
N ALA A 102 -21.69 2.94 3.61
CA ALA A 102 -21.60 3.98 2.58
C ALA A 102 -20.78 3.53 1.36
N VAL A 103 -19.70 2.78 1.58
CA VAL A 103 -18.93 2.18 0.49
C VAL A 103 -19.76 1.13 -0.27
N LEU A 104 -20.52 0.29 0.42
CA LEU A 104 -21.39 -0.71 -0.21
C LEU A 104 -22.56 -0.08 -0.98
N THR A 105 -23.10 1.03 -0.51
CA THR A 105 -24.10 1.81 -1.26
C THR A 105 -23.48 2.48 -2.48
N ALA A 106 -22.26 3.00 -2.35
CA ALA A 106 -21.55 3.65 -3.45
C ALA A 106 -21.10 2.65 -4.53
N TYR A 107 -20.64 1.47 -4.15
CA TYR A 107 -20.03 0.49 -5.05
C TYR A 107 -20.73 -0.86 -4.97
N ALA A 108 -21.41 -1.24 -6.07
CA ALA A 108 -22.07 -2.54 -6.19
C ALA A 108 -21.11 -3.74 -6.03
N GLU A 109 -19.85 -3.56 -6.40
CA GLU A 109 -18.81 -4.59 -6.26
C GLU A 109 -17.52 -3.98 -5.64
N PRO A 110 -17.44 -3.86 -4.31
CA PRO A 110 -16.26 -3.27 -3.64
C PRO A 110 -14.97 -4.03 -3.92
N VAL A 111 -15.04 -5.32 -4.25
CA VAL A 111 -13.88 -6.14 -4.64
C VAL A 111 -13.20 -5.59 -5.90
N LYS A 112 -13.92 -4.91 -6.79
CA LYS A 112 -13.32 -4.24 -7.97
C LYS A 112 -12.40 -3.08 -7.58
N LEU A 113 -12.53 -2.51 -6.38
CA LEU A 113 -11.62 -1.49 -5.85
C LEU A 113 -10.20 -2.05 -5.68
N VAL A 114 -10.02 -3.38 -5.58
CA VAL A 114 -8.70 -4.01 -5.51
C VAL A 114 -7.97 -3.98 -6.85
N SER A 115 -8.70 -3.99 -7.97
CA SER A 115 -8.13 -4.03 -9.31
C SER A 115 -7.26 -2.81 -9.63
N SER A 116 -7.47 -1.68 -8.94
CA SER A 116 -6.66 -0.46 -9.07
C SER A 116 -5.40 -0.47 -8.19
N LEU A 117 -5.23 -1.43 -7.27
CA LEU A 117 -4.17 -1.43 -6.25
C LEU A 117 -2.89 -2.17 -6.66
N THR A 118 -2.70 -2.51 -7.94
CA THR A 118 -1.77 -3.58 -8.36
C THR A 118 -0.29 -3.20 -8.39
N ASN A 119 0.08 -1.93 -8.26
CA ASN A 119 1.47 -1.50 -8.35
C ASN A 119 2.03 -1.16 -6.97
N TRP A 120 2.92 -2.00 -6.45
CA TRP A 120 3.67 -1.75 -5.23
C TRP A 120 5.17 -2.01 -5.43
N CYS A 121 6.01 -1.23 -4.76
CA CYS A 121 7.46 -1.21 -4.96
C CYS A 121 8.23 -1.62 -3.71
N THR A 122 7.65 -1.43 -2.52
CA THR A 122 8.32 -1.67 -1.23
C THR A 122 7.58 -2.70 -0.39
N MET A 123 8.29 -3.38 0.53
CA MET A 123 7.63 -4.34 1.44
C MET A 123 6.52 -3.69 2.28
N LYS A 124 6.70 -2.43 2.69
CA LYS A 124 5.68 -1.67 3.43
C LYS A 124 4.40 -1.50 2.60
N GLU A 125 4.55 -1.13 1.33
CA GLU A 125 3.41 -1.02 0.41
C GLU A 125 2.75 -2.39 0.16
N GLY A 126 3.54 -3.45 0.02
CA GLY A 126 3.03 -4.81 -0.11
C GLY A 126 2.23 -5.28 1.11
N ILE A 127 2.72 -5.04 2.32
CA ILE A 127 1.99 -5.32 3.57
C ILE A 127 0.65 -4.55 3.58
N ASN A 128 0.70 -3.26 3.26
CA ASN A 128 -0.51 -2.43 3.21
C ASN A 128 -1.49 -2.90 2.13
N LEU A 129 -0.99 -3.33 0.97
CA LEU A 129 -1.80 -3.88 -0.11
C LEU A 129 -2.51 -5.17 0.32
N ALA A 130 -1.81 -6.09 0.98
CA ALA A 130 -2.41 -7.33 1.47
C ALA A 130 -3.58 -7.03 2.42
N ARG A 131 -3.40 -6.07 3.34
CA ARG A 131 -4.47 -5.64 4.26
C ARG A 131 -5.62 -4.93 3.55
N GLN A 132 -5.36 -4.12 2.53
CA GLN A 132 -6.41 -3.52 1.70
C GLN A 132 -7.21 -4.57 0.91
N MET A 133 -6.56 -5.64 0.43
CA MET A 133 -7.26 -6.78 -0.16
C MET A 133 -8.17 -7.45 0.88
N GLY A 134 -7.68 -7.65 2.11
CA GLY A 134 -8.50 -8.10 3.24
C GLY A 134 -9.69 -7.17 3.49
N MET A 135 -9.47 -5.86 3.49
CA MET A 135 -10.52 -4.85 3.67
C MET A 135 -11.63 -4.96 2.61
N ALA A 136 -11.29 -5.18 1.34
CA ALA A 136 -12.30 -5.34 0.29
C ALA A 136 -13.24 -6.53 0.54
N HIS A 137 -12.74 -7.60 1.12
CA HIS A 137 -13.55 -8.76 1.54
C HIS A 137 -14.28 -8.51 2.86
N ALA A 138 -13.66 -7.81 3.80
CA ALA A 138 -14.25 -7.43 5.08
C ALA A 138 -15.48 -6.53 4.90
N LEU A 139 -15.44 -5.59 3.95
CA LEU A 139 -16.58 -4.73 3.59
C LEU A 139 -17.84 -5.55 3.30
N VAL A 140 -17.73 -6.63 2.52
CA VAL A 140 -18.88 -7.46 2.14
C VAL A 140 -19.35 -8.36 3.28
N THR A 141 -18.42 -8.78 4.15
CA THR A 141 -18.70 -9.75 5.22
C THR A 141 -18.97 -9.13 6.58
N GLY A 142 -18.81 -7.81 6.73
CA GLY A 142 -18.86 -7.11 8.02
C GLY A 142 -17.78 -7.57 9.01
N SER A 143 -16.67 -8.13 8.52
CA SER A 143 -15.65 -8.76 9.36
C SER A 143 -14.42 -7.87 9.60
N ASN A 144 -13.51 -8.34 10.45
CA ASN A 144 -12.20 -7.70 10.63
C ASN A 144 -11.31 -7.98 9.40
N PRO A 145 -10.71 -6.95 8.76
CA PRO A 145 -9.86 -7.09 7.57
C PRO A 145 -8.67 -8.05 7.75
N ASP A 146 -8.10 -8.11 8.94
CA ASP A 146 -6.96 -8.98 9.25
C ASP A 146 -7.37 -10.43 9.53
N ARG A 147 -8.65 -10.68 9.85
CA ARG A 147 -9.18 -12.04 10.07
C ARG A 147 -9.70 -12.71 8.80
N VAL A 148 -9.81 -11.98 7.69
CA VAL A 148 -10.18 -12.53 6.39
C VAL A 148 -9.20 -13.62 5.99
N ALA A 149 -9.71 -14.78 5.59
CA ALA A 149 -8.88 -15.89 5.12
C ALA A 149 -8.03 -15.45 3.91
N ALA A 150 -6.73 -15.74 3.92
CA ALA A 150 -5.84 -15.45 2.81
C ALA A 150 -6.05 -16.48 1.68
N MET A 151 -7.18 -16.38 1.00
CA MET A 151 -7.60 -17.29 -0.07
C MET A 151 -6.62 -17.26 -1.25
N ARG A 152 -6.66 -18.33 -2.06
CA ARG A 152 -5.85 -18.43 -3.29
C ARG A 152 -6.03 -17.23 -4.21
N SER A 153 -7.24 -16.70 -4.34
CA SER A 153 -7.53 -15.51 -5.16
C SER A 153 -6.74 -14.28 -4.69
N ILE A 154 -6.80 -13.96 -3.39
CA ILE A 154 -6.05 -12.86 -2.77
C ILE A 154 -4.55 -13.05 -2.98
N LYS A 155 -4.04 -14.25 -2.67
CA LYS A 155 -2.62 -14.60 -2.80
C LYS A 155 -2.11 -14.42 -4.22
N MET A 156 -2.84 -14.94 -5.21
CA MET A 156 -2.44 -14.84 -6.61
C MET A 156 -2.52 -13.41 -7.13
N GLN A 157 -3.54 -12.64 -6.73
CA GLN A 157 -3.67 -11.24 -7.11
C GLN A 157 -2.53 -10.39 -6.50
N PHE A 158 -2.19 -10.64 -5.24
CA PHE A 158 -1.06 -9.99 -4.56
C PHE A 158 0.27 -10.28 -5.26
N LEU A 159 0.54 -11.56 -5.58
CA LEU A 159 1.77 -11.97 -6.27
C LEU A 159 1.87 -11.42 -7.70
N ARG A 160 0.74 -11.20 -8.38
CA ARG A 160 0.72 -10.61 -9.71
C ARG A 160 1.25 -9.18 -9.72
N GLY A 161 0.95 -8.41 -8.66
CA GLY A 161 1.44 -7.05 -8.46
C GLY A 161 2.86 -6.95 -7.89
N ALA A 162 3.47 -8.08 -7.48
CA ALA A 162 4.76 -8.06 -6.80
C ALA A 162 5.90 -7.60 -7.72
N PRO A 163 6.76 -6.66 -7.28
CA PRO A 163 7.89 -6.19 -8.08
C PRO A 163 8.93 -7.29 -8.22
N ALA A 164 9.58 -7.37 -9.38
CA ALA A 164 10.50 -8.46 -9.72
C ALA A 164 11.63 -8.65 -8.68
N SER A 165 12.09 -7.56 -8.07
CA SER A 165 13.11 -7.56 -7.01
C SER A 165 12.67 -8.24 -5.71
N LEU A 166 11.36 -8.26 -5.41
CA LEU A 166 10.82 -8.83 -4.17
C LEU A 166 10.17 -10.20 -4.38
N LYS A 167 9.86 -10.60 -5.62
CA LYS A 167 9.26 -11.91 -5.94
C LYS A 167 9.94 -13.10 -5.28
N PRO A 168 11.28 -13.26 -5.29
CA PRO A 168 11.94 -14.42 -4.68
C PRO A 168 11.69 -14.57 -3.18
N LEU A 169 11.42 -13.45 -2.49
CA LEU A 169 11.20 -13.40 -1.04
C LEU A 169 9.73 -13.56 -0.69
N VAL A 170 8.87 -12.97 -1.52
CA VAL A 170 7.45 -12.85 -1.26
C VAL A 170 6.68 -14.10 -1.71
N ILE A 171 7.14 -14.79 -2.78
CA ILE A 171 6.50 -16.03 -3.23
C ILE A 171 6.45 -17.07 -2.11
N PRO A 172 7.57 -17.46 -1.45
CA PRO A 172 7.52 -18.44 -0.38
C PRO A 172 6.62 -18.00 0.80
N ALA A 173 6.72 -16.73 1.21
CA ALA A 173 5.91 -16.17 2.30
C ALA A 173 4.41 -16.28 2.00
N VAL A 174 4.00 -15.95 0.78
CA VAL A 174 2.59 -15.94 0.37
C VAL A 174 2.07 -17.35 0.10
N THR A 175 2.85 -18.23 -0.53
CA THR A 175 2.40 -19.58 -0.89
C THR A 175 2.34 -20.53 0.28
N ASN A 176 3.22 -20.36 1.27
CA ASN A 176 3.27 -21.21 2.46
C ASN A 176 2.30 -20.76 3.55
N ASP A 177 1.84 -19.50 3.49
CA ASP A 177 0.82 -19.02 4.40
C ASP A 177 -0.48 -19.83 4.22
N LYS A 178 -1.07 -20.25 5.34
CA LYS A 178 -2.40 -20.88 5.42
C LYS A 178 -3.35 -20.08 6.30
N GLY A 179 -2.90 -18.93 6.81
CA GLY A 179 -3.61 -18.14 7.77
C GLY A 179 -4.57 -17.14 7.14
N ASN A 180 -4.79 -16.07 7.89
CA ASN A 180 -5.57 -14.91 7.48
C ASN A 180 -4.66 -13.80 6.96
N VAL A 181 -5.27 -12.73 6.46
CA VAL A 181 -4.56 -11.57 5.91
C VAL A 181 -3.62 -10.93 6.94
N GLY A 182 -3.98 -10.92 8.22
CA GLY A 182 -3.10 -10.44 9.31
C GLY A 182 -1.83 -11.27 9.43
N ALA A 183 -1.96 -12.60 9.49
CA ALA A 183 -0.81 -13.51 9.54
C ALA A 183 0.10 -13.38 8.29
N LEU A 184 -0.50 -13.18 7.11
CA LEU A 184 0.24 -12.89 5.90
C LEU A 184 1.01 -11.56 6.01
N ALA A 185 0.36 -10.50 6.50
CA ALA A 185 0.98 -9.20 6.72
C ALA A 185 2.16 -9.29 7.72
N ASP A 186 2.01 -10.08 8.78
CA ASP A 186 3.07 -10.34 9.76
C ASP A 186 4.25 -11.10 9.16
N THR A 187 3.98 -12.16 8.39
CA THR A 187 5.01 -12.93 7.67
C THR A 187 5.79 -12.06 6.69
N LEU A 188 5.09 -11.18 5.96
CA LEU A 188 5.72 -10.20 5.06
C LEU A 188 6.57 -9.18 5.83
N ARG A 189 6.10 -8.74 7.01
CA ARG A 189 6.85 -7.83 7.88
C ARG A 189 8.13 -8.46 8.39
N GLU A 190 8.09 -9.71 8.83
CA GLU A 190 9.27 -10.48 9.24
C GLU A 190 10.24 -10.67 8.07
N THR A 191 9.74 -11.05 6.90
CA THR A 191 10.54 -11.18 5.68
C THR A 191 11.22 -9.85 5.32
N GLY A 192 10.48 -8.74 5.41
CA GLY A 192 11.02 -7.39 5.22
C GLY A 192 12.10 -7.02 6.23
N ALA A 193 11.89 -7.33 7.50
CA ALA A 193 12.82 -7.01 8.58
C ALA A 193 14.16 -7.75 8.41
N VAL A 194 14.17 -8.99 7.93
CA VAL A 194 15.41 -9.73 7.63
C VAL A 194 16.26 -9.01 6.58
N ILE A 195 15.62 -8.33 5.61
CA ILE A 195 16.30 -7.63 4.51
C ILE A 195 16.71 -6.21 4.92
N SER A 196 15.91 -5.54 5.76
CA SER A 196 16.18 -4.20 6.27
C SER A 196 17.17 -4.17 7.43
N ARG A 197 17.50 -5.32 8.03
CA ARG A 197 18.62 -5.40 8.96
C ARG A 197 19.89 -4.98 8.20
N PRO A 198 20.61 -3.94 8.67
CA PRO A 198 22.04 -3.86 8.37
C PRO A 198 22.60 -5.23 8.77
N SER A 199 23.37 -5.86 7.90
CA SER A 199 24.22 -6.97 8.35
C SER A 199 24.94 -6.45 9.58
N VAL A 200 24.61 -7.02 10.75
CA VAL A 200 25.25 -6.65 12.01
C VAL A 200 26.67 -7.18 11.85
N GLN A 201 27.52 -6.36 11.24
CA GLN A 201 28.91 -6.31 11.61
C GLN A 201 28.89 -6.06 13.11
N VAL A 202 29.34 -7.05 13.87
CA VAL A 202 29.74 -6.84 15.25
C VAL A 202 30.83 -5.77 15.21
N VAL A 203 30.42 -4.53 15.46
CA VAL A 203 31.31 -3.37 15.56
C VAL A 203 31.99 -3.45 16.93
N ASN A 204 33.27 -3.82 16.93
CA ASN A 204 34.16 -3.37 17.99
C ASN A 204 34.35 -1.85 17.84
N LYS A 205 34.09 -1.12 18.93
CA LYS A 205 33.90 0.33 19.01
C LYS A 205 35.12 1.13 18.50
N GLY A 206 34.85 2.13 17.65
CA GLY A 206 35.75 3.25 17.33
C GLY A 206 35.20 4.15 16.21
N LYS A 207 34.69 5.33 16.57
CA LYS A 207 34.22 6.44 15.68
C LYS A 207 35.42 7.21 15.05
N PRO A 208 35.23 8.18 14.12
CA PRO A 208 34.41 8.21 12.89
C PRO A 208 35.15 8.86 11.68
N GLU A 209 34.78 8.59 10.42
CA GLU A 209 34.69 9.66 9.37
C GLU A 209 34.12 9.17 8.04
N LYS A 210 33.44 10.09 7.34
CA LYS A 210 32.68 9.90 6.10
C LYS A 210 33.61 9.85 4.89
N THR A 211 33.35 8.97 3.90
CA THR A 211 33.47 9.34 2.47
C THR A 211 32.76 8.35 1.53
N LYS A 212 32.16 8.92 0.47
CA LYS A 212 31.51 8.26 -0.68
C LYS A 212 32.49 7.35 -1.44
N GLY A 213 32.02 6.23 -1.99
CA GLY A 213 32.80 5.45 -2.95
C GLY A 213 32.03 4.29 -3.56
N VAL A 214 31.73 4.42 -4.86
CA VAL A 214 31.20 3.38 -5.74
C VAL A 214 32.09 2.13 -5.66
N THR A 215 31.53 0.95 -5.33
CA THR A 215 32.22 -0.32 -5.54
C THR A 215 31.51 -1.13 -6.61
N ALA A 216 32.11 -1.13 -7.80
CA ALA A 216 31.74 -1.98 -8.92
C ALA A 216 31.66 -3.45 -8.46
N ARG A 217 30.50 -4.06 -8.65
CA ARG A 217 30.24 -5.46 -8.30
C ARG A 217 31.01 -6.34 -9.28
N VAL A 218 32.10 -6.97 -8.82
CA VAL A 218 32.94 -7.84 -9.64
C VAL A 218 32.12 -9.05 -10.11
N THR A 219 32.08 -9.29 -11.42
CA THR A 219 31.29 -10.37 -12.02
C THR A 219 32.03 -11.70 -11.92
N ARG A 220 31.29 -12.82 -11.99
CA ARG A 220 31.89 -14.17 -12.01
C ARG A 220 32.92 -14.34 -13.12
N LYS A 221 32.65 -13.77 -14.30
CA LYS A 221 33.56 -13.81 -15.45
C LYS A 221 34.87 -13.09 -15.15
N GLN A 222 34.81 -11.95 -14.43
CA GLN A 222 36.01 -11.22 -14.04
C GLN A 222 36.85 -12.03 -13.05
N MET A 223 36.22 -12.59 -12.02
CA MET A 223 36.93 -13.42 -11.03
C MET A 223 37.58 -14.65 -11.66
N TRP A 224 36.88 -15.27 -12.62
CA TRP A 224 37.39 -16.39 -13.37
C TRP A 224 38.66 -16.03 -14.15
N ASN A 225 38.62 -14.94 -14.93
CA ASN A 225 39.77 -14.50 -15.71
C ASN A 225 40.97 -14.17 -14.82
N ASP A 226 40.75 -13.51 -13.69
CA ASP A 226 41.82 -13.13 -12.75
C ASP A 226 42.48 -14.37 -12.11
N LEU A 227 41.71 -15.42 -11.82
CA LEU A 227 42.23 -16.68 -11.29
C LEU A 227 43.07 -17.46 -12.33
N VAL A 228 42.61 -17.50 -13.58
CA VAL A 228 43.36 -18.11 -14.69
C VAL A 228 44.65 -17.33 -14.95
N GLN A 229 44.60 -15.99 -14.91
CA GLN A 229 45.79 -15.15 -15.05
C GLN A 229 46.81 -15.37 -13.94
N ALA A 230 46.38 -15.72 -12.73
CA ALA A 230 47.26 -16.09 -11.64
C ALA A 230 47.67 -17.58 -11.64
N SER A 231 47.62 -18.23 -12.80
CA SER A 231 48.13 -19.58 -13.05
C SER A 231 47.41 -20.70 -12.29
N ILE A 232 46.14 -20.50 -11.90
CA ILE A 232 45.31 -21.59 -11.38
C ILE A 232 44.77 -22.39 -12.58
N PRO A 233 45.01 -23.72 -12.67
CA PRO A 233 44.57 -24.52 -13.80
C PRO A 233 43.06 -24.46 -14.00
N GLN A 234 42.63 -24.31 -15.25
CA GLN A 234 41.20 -24.21 -15.58
C GLN A 234 40.41 -25.44 -15.12
N SER A 235 41.02 -26.63 -15.11
CA SER A 235 40.45 -27.87 -14.58
C SER A 235 40.11 -27.83 -13.09
N GLU A 236 40.71 -26.93 -12.31
CA GLU A 236 40.43 -26.74 -10.88
C GLU A 236 39.34 -25.69 -10.60
N ILE A 237 39.00 -24.90 -11.61
CA ILE A 237 37.99 -23.82 -11.54
C ILE A 237 36.71 -24.27 -12.28
N ASP A 238 36.82 -25.21 -13.21
CA ASP A 238 35.66 -25.75 -13.92
C ASP A 238 34.79 -26.64 -13.03
N GLY A 239 33.48 -26.45 -13.12
CA GLY A 239 32.49 -27.15 -12.28
C GLY A 239 32.30 -26.61 -10.85
N ILE A 240 33.12 -25.69 -10.33
CA ILE A 240 32.92 -25.13 -8.98
C ILE A 240 31.86 -24.00 -8.93
N THR A 241 31.21 -23.84 -7.78
CA THR A 241 30.14 -22.84 -7.59
C THR A 241 30.67 -21.41 -7.62
N THR A 242 29.79 -20.42 -7.90
CA THR A 242 30.21 -19.00 -7.99
C THR A 242 30.83 -18.51 -6.69
N SER A 243 30.31 -19.01 -5.57
CA SER A 243 30.78 -18.68 -4.22
C SER A 243 32.20 -19.18 -3.96
N GLU A 244 32.53 -20.36 -4.50
CA GLU A 244 33.87 -20.94 -4.37
C GLU A 244 34.88 -20.21 -5.26
N VAL A 245 34.49 -19.83 -6.48
CA VAL A 245 35.29 -18.96 -7.37
C VAL A 245 35.58 -17.63 -6.68
N PHE A 246 34.57 -17.01 -6.06
CA PHE A 246 34.71 -15.75 -5.32
C PHE A 246 35.67 -15.88 -4.12
N ARG A 247 35.57 -16.96 -3.35
CA ARG A 247 36.47 -17.22 -2.21
C ARG A 247 37.94 -17.34 -2.65
N ARG A 248 38.19 -18.05 -3.75
CA ARG A 248 39.55 -18.20 -4.30
C ARG A 248 40.08 -16.88 -4.85
N TRP A 249 39.23 -16.11 -5.54
CA TRP A 249 39.58 -14.80 -6.07
C TRP A 249 39.91 -13.79 -4.97
N GLN A 250 39.18 -13.81 -3.84
CA GLN A 250 39.51 -12.96 -2.69
C GLN A 250 40.88 -13.29 -2.09
N LYS A 251 41.22 -14.58 -1.95
CA LYS A 251 42.55 -14.99 -1.48
C LYS A 251 43.64 -14.50 -2.43
N LEU A 252 43.41 -14.59 -3.73
CA LEU A 252 44.30 -14.07 -4.76
C LEU A 252 44.53 -12.56 -4.65
N ALA A 253 43.44 -11.79 -4.52
CA ALA A 253 43.49 -10.33 -4.40
C ALA A 253 44.21 -9.87 -3.13
N LEU A 254 44.09 -10.63 -2.03
CA LEU A 254 44.82 -10.39 -0.79
C LEU A 254 46.32 -10.67 -0.97
N THR A 255 46.70 -11.77 -1.63
CA THR A 255 48.10 -12.12 -1.91
C THR A 255 48.76 -11.13 -2.88
N GLN A 256 48.05 -10.67 -3.91
CA GLN A 256 48.55 -9.66 -4.84
C GLN A 256 48.73 -8.28 -4.18
N LYS A 257 47.82 -7.90 -3.27
CA LYS A 257 47.96 -6.67 -2.47
C LYS A 257 49.13 -6.74 -1.47
N ALA A 258 49.50 -7.93 -1.01
CA ALA A 258 50.64 -8.11 -0.12
C ALA A 258 52.00 -7.99 -0.84
N ASN A 259 52.05 -8.28 -2.15
CA ASN A 259 53.31 -8.38 -2.91
C ASN A 259 53.63 -7.16 -3.81
N HIS A 260 52.74 -6.17 -3.92
CA HIS A 260 53.02 -4.92 -4.65
C HIS A 260 52.43 -3.68 -3.93
N PRO A 261 53.26 -2.86 -3.24
CA PRO A 261 52.87 -1.50 -2.92
C PRO A 261 53.00 -0.65 -4.19
N TRP A 262 51.90 -0.43 -4.91
CA TRP A 262 51.94 0.42 -6.11
C TRP A 262 52.18 1.90 -5.76
N PRO A 263 52.87 2.66 -6.64
CA PRO A 263 53.39 3.99 -6.38
C PRO A 263 52.35 5.08 -6.65
N HIS A 264 52.55 6.23 -6.01
CA HIS A 264 51.84 7.48 -6.26
C HIS A 264 52.06 8.00 -7.70
N HIS A 265 50.97 8.23 -8.43
CA HIS A 265 50.90 9.20 -9.54
C HIS A 265 49.53 9.90 -9.48
N GLN A 266 49.45 11.12 -8.91
CA GLN A 266 49.52 12.42 -9.61
C GLN A 266 48.34 12.66 -10.59
N LEU A 267 47.32 13.34 -10.07
CA LEU A 267 46.22 13.96 -10.83
C LEU A 267 46.76 15.19 -11.59
N ARG A 268 46.83 15.10 -12.93
CA ARG A 268 46.82 16.29 -13.80
C ARG A 268 45.37 16.70 -14.05
N THR A 269 45.05 17.93 -13.68
CA THR A 269 43.79 18.61 -14.00
C THR A 269 43.87 19.23 -15.41
N HIS A 270 42.92 18.91 -16.28
CA HIS A 270 42.53 19.74 -17.42
C HIS A 270 41.01 20.03 -17.33
N PRO A 271 40.55 21.26 -17.64
CA PRO A 271 39.14 21.61 -17.61
C PRO A 271 38.46 21.34 -18.98
N PRO A 272 37.16 21.01 -19.03
CA PRO A 272 36.41 21.03 -20.27
C PRO A 272 35.76 22.39 -20.52
N SER A 273 36.13 23.00 -21.65
CA SER A 273 35.36 24.03 -22.35
C SER A 273 34.16 23.40 -23.05
N CYS A 274 33.01 24.10 -23.09
CA CYS A 274 32.20 24.34 -24.30
C CYS A 274 30.94 25.18 -23.99
N LEU A 275 30.77 26.23 -24.80
CA LEU A 275 29.73 27.27 -24.81
C LEU A 275 28.37 26.79 -25.38
N PRO A 276 27.28 27.57 -25.19
CA PRO A 276 25.95 27.30 -25.78
C PRO A 276 25.79 27.98 -27.17
N PRO A 277 24.91 27.48 -28.06
CA PRO A 277 24.55 28.20 -29.27
C PRO A 277 23.31 29.09 -29.08
N GLN A 278 23.42 30.30 -29.65
CA GLN A 278 22.34 31.29 -29.81
C GLN A 278 21.33 30.91 -30.90
N GLY A 279 20.15 31.54 -30.82
CA GLY A 279 18.92 31.16 -31.51
C GLY A 279 18.74 31.62 -32.95
N LYS A 280 17.55 31.31 -33.47
CA LYS A 280 16.92 31.98 -34.62
C LYS A 280 15.43 32.17 -34.38
N SER A 281 15.03 33.43 -34.58
CA SER A 281 13.68 33.99 -34.60
C SER A 281 12.89 33.52 -35.83
N LEU A 282 11.59 33.23 -35.68
CA LEU A 282 10.52 33.57 -36.64
C LEU A 282 9.17 33.59 -35.88
N LEU A 283 8.74 34.79 -35.48
CA LEU A 283 7.39 35.06 -34.99
C LEU A 283 6.59 35.71 -36.13
N GLY A 284 5.53 35.05 -36.58
CA GLY A 284 4.68 35.55 -37.65
C GLY A 284 3.25 35.03 -37.54
N LYS A 285 2.32 35.99 -37.55
CA LYS A 285 0.87 35.92 -37.80
C LYS A 285 -0.06 35.68 -36.60
N ARG A 286 -0.62 36.82 -36.17
CA ARG A 286 -1.99 37.03 -35.70
C ARG A 286 -3.00 36.23 -36.53
N GLN A 287 -3.98 35.63 -35.84
CA GLN A 287 -5.37 35.63 -36.28
C GLN A 287 -6.31 35.62 -35.07
N ASN A 288 -7.47 36.20 -35.32
CA ASN A 288 -8.41 36.85 -34.43
C ASN A 288 -9.75 36.15 -34.64
N ILE A 289 -10.35 35.52 -33.63
CA ILE A 289 -11.77 35.10 -33.69
C ILE A 289 -12.44 35.27 -32.32
N ARG A 290 -13.22 36.35 -32.26
CA ARG A 290 -14.58 36.55 -31.68
C ARG A 290 -15.08 35.61 -30.58
N ASN A 291 -15.41 36.25 -29.46
CA ASN A 291 -16.56 35.99 -28.61
C ASN A 291 -17.86 35.99 -29.41
N GLU A 292 -18.74 35.01 -29.18
CA GLU A 292 -20.21 35.15 -29.12
C GLU A 292 -20.83 33.97 -28.35
N GLY A 293 -21.93 34.23 -27.64
CA GLY A 293 -23.00 33.24 -27.48
C GLY A 293 -23.21 32.65 -26.09
N LEU A 294 -23.86 33.41 -25.20
CA LEU A 294 -24.73 32.83 -24.18
C LEU A 294 -25.83 31.98 -24.84
N ALA A 295 -25.98 30.73 -24.40
CA ALA A 295 -27.24 29.98 -24.53
C ALA A 295 -27.36 29.04 -23.33
N GLY A 296 -28.40 29.25 -22.52
CA GLY A 296 -28.69 28.47 -21.32
C GLY A 296 -29.11 27.03 -21.62
N PRO A 297 -29.19 26.18 -20.57
CA PRO A 297 -29.58 24.79 -20.73
C PRO A 297 -31.08 24.65 -21.02
N PRO A 298 -31.51 23.73 -21.91
CA PRO A 298 -32.92 23.41 -22.07
C PRO A 298 -33.44 22.69 -20.82
N LYS A 299 -34.54 23.22 -20.27
CA LYS A 299 -35.40 22.58 -19.28
C LYS A 299 -35.97 21.28 -19.88
N LEU A 300 -35.64 20.13 -19.29
CA LEU A 300 -36.43 18.92 -19.44
C LEU A 300 -37.41 18.85 -18.27
N SER A 301 -38.65 19.22 -18.55
CA SER A 301 -39.81 18.95 -17.72
C SER A 301 -40.13 17.45 -17.77
N LEU A 302 -39.92 16.74 -16.66
CA LEU A 302 -40.49 15.41 -16.49
C LEU A 302 -41.89 15.56 -15.88
N THR A 303 -42.90 15.31 -16.70
CA THR A 303 -44.29 15.23 -16.27
C THR A 303 -44.47 14.01 -15.38
N VAL A 304 -44.90 14.25 -14.14
CA VAL A 304 -45.46 13.24 -13.23
C VAL A 304 -46.78 12.74 -13.83
N ARG A 305 -46.87 11.44 -14.11
CA ARG A 305 -48.15 10.72 -14.12
C ARG A 305 -48.13 9.72 -12.99
N GLY A 306 -49.04 9.93 -12.04
CA GLY A 306 -49.35 8.98 -10.99
C GLY A 306 -50.25 7.85 -11.46
N THR A 307 -50.54 6.99 -10.48
CA THR A 307 -51.46 5.84 -10.45
C THR A 307 -50.98 4.64 -11.31
N ASP A 308 -50.87 3.41 -10.82
CA ASP A 308 -51.77 2.70 -9.92
C ASP A 308 -51.08 1.64 -9.06
N THR A 309 -51.61 1.54 -7.85
CA THR A 309 -51.68 0.38 -6.96
C THR A 309 -52.04 -0.90 -7.69
N LEU A 310 -51.25 -1.97 -7.54
CA LEU A 310 -51.77 -3.34 -7.54
C LEU A 310 -50.96 -4.20 -6.57
N MET A 311 -51.56 -4.42 -5.39
CA MET A 311 -51.32 -5.60 -4.58
C MET A 311 -51.89 -6.81 -5.31
N PHE A 312 -51.15 -7.91 -5.43
CA PHE A 312 -51.71 -9.26 -5.40
C PHE A 312 -50.64 -10.25 -4.90
N LEU A 313 -51.00 -10.87 -3.77
CA LEU A 313 -50.67 -12.21 -3.25
C LEU A 313 -49.21 -12.69 -3.28
#